data_AF-A0A955WQG8-F1
#
_entry.id   AF-A0A955WQG8-F1
#
_cell.length_a   1.000
_cell.length_b   1.000
_cell.length_c   1.000
_cell.angle_alpha   90.00
_cell.angle_beta   90.00
_cell.angle_gamma   90.00
#
_symmetry.space_group_name_H-M   'P 1'
#
loop_
_entity.id
_entity.type
_entity.pdbx_description
1 polymer ?
#
loop_
_entity_poly.entity_id
_entity_poly.type
_entity_poly.pdbx_seq_one_letter_code
_entity_poly.pdbx_strand_id
1 'polypeptide(L)'
;MSKRLARLEVLGRTAVASTWLTIERQRLRNHYTDGTASAPFEADSAHRRGVDAVAVLPWRRGPGGVQVCLLQVLRPGVALRARLDPPVVDDGPDRPMLWEAPAGIPEADERGEAGLRR
;
A
#
# COMPACT_ATOMS: atom_id res chain seq x y z
N MET A 1 12.18 25.94 -8.50
CA MET A 1 10.74 26.06 -8.79
C MET A 1 10.21 24.67 -9.10
N SER A 2 9.26 24.15 -8.33
CA SER A 2 8.68 22.82 -8.60
C SER A 2 7.68 22.91 -9.76
N LYS A 3 7.87 22.10 -10.82
CA LYS A 3 6.95 22.05 -11.96
C LYS A 3 5.70 21.25 -11.59
N ARG A 4 4.51 21.75 -11.94
CA ARG A 4 3.25 21.05 -11.68
C ARG A 4 3.02 19.96 -12.73
N LEU A 5 2.81 18.72 -12.28
CA LEU A 5 2.48 17.60 -13.16
C LEU A 5 1.10 17.81 -13.79
N ALA A 6 1.01 17.65 -15.11
CA ALA A 6 -0.24 17.65 -15.86
C ALA A 6 -0.74 16.22 -16.13
N ARG A 7 0.16 15.32 -16.57
CA ARG A 7 -0.13 13.88 -16.74
C ARG A 7 1.12 13.03 -16.64
N LEU A 8 0.92 11.76 -16.31
CA LEU A 8 1.92 10.70 -16.38
C LEU A 8 1.66 9.86 -17.65
N GLU A 9 2.69 9.70 -18.48
CA GLU A 9 2.64 8.84 -19.65
C GLU A 9 3.36 7.52 -19.39
N VAL A 10 2.72 6.40 -19.74
CA VAL A 10 3.33 5.07 -19.69
C VAL A 10 3.89 4.74 -21.07
N LEU A 11 5.20 4.65 -21.17
CA LEU A 11 5.94 4.33 -22.40
C LEU A 11 6.11 2.81 -22.59
N GLY A 12 6.02 2.03 -21.51
CA GLY A 12 6.13 0.57 -21.55
C GLY A 12 5.93 -0.07 -20.19
N ARG A 13 5.63 -1.37 -20.18
CA ARG A 13 5.50 -2.20 -18.97
C ARG A 13 6.21 -3.52 -19.17
N THR A 14 6.92 -3.95 -18.13
CA THR A 14 7.62 -5.24 -18.09
C THR A 14 7.21 -5.96 -16.81
N ALA A 15 6.62 -7.15 -16.95
CA ALA A 15 6.34 -8.01 -15.80
C ALA A 15 7.66 -8.52 -15.20
N VAL A 16 7.81 -8.36 -13.88
CA VAL A 16 8.99 -8.80 -13.13
C VAL A 16 8.67 -10.09 -12.37
N ALA A 17 7.49 -10.16 -11.73
CA ALA A 17 6.99 -11.35 -11.04
C ALA A 17 5.46 -11.32 -10.97
N SER A 18 4.80 -12.50 -10.96
CA SER A 18 3.34 -12.57 -10.83
C SER A 18 2.89 -13.87 -10.13
N THR A 19 2.63 -13.79 -8.83
CA THR A 19 1.94 -14.87 -8.09
C THR A 19 0.83 -14.27 -7.23
N TRP A 20 1.03 -14.17 -5.92
CA TRP A 20 0.13 -13.47 -4.98
C TRP A 20 0.26 -11.95 -5.07
N LEU A 21 1.43 -11.49 -5.50
CA LEU A 21 1.77 -10.11 -5.79
C LEU A 21 2.28 -10.07 -7.24
N THR A 22 1.86 -9.05 -7.98
CA THR A 22 2.40 -8.71 -9.28
C THR A 22 3.37 -7.55 -9.11
N ILE A 23 4.60 -7.73 -9.60
CA ILE A 23 5.61 -6.66 -9.68
C ILE A 23 5.78 -6.31 -11.15
N GLU A 24 5.63 -5.04 -11.47
CA GLU A 24 5.80 -4.50 -12.82
C GLU A 24 6.77 -3.33 -12.81
N ARG A 25 7.68 -3.32 -13.78
CA ARG A 25 8.49 -2.15 -14.10
C ARG A 25 7.81 -1.35 -15.20
N GLN A 26 7.57 -0.07 -14.96
CA GLN A 26 7.05 0.85 -15.96
C GLN A 26 8.15 1.79 -16.43
N ARG A 27 8.20 2.04 -17.74
CA ARG A 27 8.94 3.17 -18.30
C ARG A 27 7.96 4.34 -18.44
N LEU A 28 8.27 5.45 -17.80
CA LEU A 28 7.35 6.58 -17.59
C LEU A 28 7.93 7.88 -18.13
N ARG A 29 7.04 8.86 -18.38
CA ARG A 29 7.41 10.26 -18.68
C ARG A 29 6.41 11.22 -18.02
N ASN A 30 6.93 12.22 -17.31
CA ASN A 30 6.11 13.29 -16.76
C ASN A 30 5.87 14.36 -17.83
N HIS A 31 4.63 14.81 -17.96
CA HIS A 31 4.26 16.00 -18.75
C HIS A 31 3.79 17.08 -17.79
N TYR A 32 4.31 18.28 -17.91
CA TYR A 32 4.08 19.38 -16.97
C TYR A 32 3.10 20.42 -17.54
N THR A 33 2.48 21.20 -16.66
CA THR A 33 1.52 22.24 -17.07
C THR A 33 2.16 23.40 -17.85
N ASP A 34 3.49 23.53 -17.81
CA ASP A 34 4.25 24.49 -18.61
C ASP A 34 4.56 23.99 -20.04
N GLY A 35 4.02 22.83 -20.42
CA GLY A 35 4.22 22.20 -21.73
C GLY A 35 5.53 21.41 -21.84
N THR A 36 6.41 21.44 -20.84
CA THR A 36 7.65 20.66 -20.85
C THR A 36 7.41 19.20 -20.45
N ALA A 37 8.38 18.34 -20.75
CA ALA A 37 8.37 16.94 -20.33
C ALA A 37 9.70 16.53 -19.69
N SER A 38 9.68 15.51 -18.83
CA SER A 38 10.90 14.92 -18.29
C SER A 38 11.58 13.99 -19.32
N ALA A 39 12.84 13.64 -19.06
CA ALA A 39 13.41 12.44 -19.65
C ALA A 39 12.59 11.19 -19.24
N PRO A 40 12.55 10.12 -20.05
CA PRO A 40 12.02 8.83 -19.63
C PRO A 40 12.72 8.32 -18.37
N PHE A 41 11.96 7.72 -17.46
CA PHE A 41 12.49 7.11 -16.25
C PHE A 41 11.78 5.78 -15.95
N GLU A 42 12.37 4.94 -15.12
CA GLU A 42 11.78 3.67 -14.70
C GLU A 42 11.19 3.80 -13.30
N ALA A 43 10.07 3.12 -13.06
CA ALA A 43 9.48 2.96 -11.75
C ALA A 43 8.95 1.54 -11.58
N ASP A 44 9.23 0.93 -10.43
CA ASP A 44 8.68 -0.38 -10.07
C ASP A 44 7.39 -0.18 -9.25
N SER A 45 6.38 -0.99 -9.54
CA SER A 45 5.13 -1.03 -8.79
C SER A 45 4.81 -2.46 -8.38
N ALA A 46 4.19 -2.60 -7.20
CA ALA A 46 3.73 -3.86 -6.66
C ALA A 46 2.22 -3.76 -6.40
N HIS A 47 1.45 -4.71 -6.94
CA HIS A 47 0.00 -4.75 -6.77
C HIS A 47 -0.50 -6.19 -6.56
N ARG A 48 -1.70 -6.35 -6.01
CA ARG A 48 -2.37 -7.65 -5.84
C ARG A 48 -3.61 -7.72 -6.73
N ARG A 49 -4.10 -8.94 -6.96
CA ARG A 49 -5.43 -9.14 -7.53
C ARG A 49 -6.46 -8.66 -6.50
N GLY A 50 -7.22 -7.61 -6.82
CA GLY A 50 -7.95 -6.82 -5.81
C GLY A 50 -7.05 -5.69 -5.34
N VAL A 51 -7.36 -4.47 -5.80
CA VAL A 51 -6.45 -3.31 -5.80
C VAL A 51 -6.20 -2.78 -4.38
N ASP A 52 -7.14 -3.01 -3.47
CA ASP A 52 -7.24 -2.31 -2.20
C ASP A 52 -7.57 -3.25 -1.02
N ALA A 53 -7.53 -2.69 0.18
CA ALA A 53 -7.99 -3.33 1.41
C ALA A 53 -8.94 -2.38 2.16
N VAL A 54 -9.90 -2.94 2.88
CA VAL A 54 -10.73 -2.21 3.83
C VAL A 54 -10.24 -2.53 5.23
N ALA A 55 -10.03 -1.49 6.03
CA ALA A 55 -9.78 -1.60 7.46
C ALA A 55 -10.99 -1.03 8.21
N VAL A 56 -11.51 -1.81 9.16
CA VAL A 56 -12.59 -1.40 10.05
C VAL A 56 -12.00 -1.12 11.41
N LEU A 57 -12.37 0.01 12.02
CA LEU A 57 -11.99 0.34 13.39
C LEU A 57 -13.23 0.27 14.29
N PRO A 58 -13.58 -0.91 14.85
CA PRO A 58 -14.70 -1.01 15.77
C PRO A 58 -14.40 -0.17 17.00
N TRP A 59 -15.36 0.66 17.39
CA TRP A 59 -15.21 1.53 18.54
C TRP A 59 -16.52 1.66 19.31
N ARG A 60 -16.40 2.06 20.57
CA ARG A 60 -17.54 2.43 21.44
C ARG A 60 -17.14 3.54 22.38
N ARG A 61 -18.13 4.26 22.93
CA ARG A 61 -17.93 5.11 24.11
C ARG A 61 -18.03 4.25 25.36
N GLY A 62 -17.03 4.31 26.22
CA GLY A 62 -17.03 3.69 27.54
C GLY A 62 -16.85 4.73 28.66
N PRO A 63 -16.85 4.29 29.93
CA PRO A 63 -16.74 5.19 31.09
C PRO A 63 -15.49 6.09 31.07
N GLY A 64 -14.40 5.64 30.46
CA GLY A 64 -13.13 6.37 30.33
C GLY A 64 -12.91 7.05 28.98
N GLY A 65 -13.94 7.15 28.13
CA GLY A 65 -13.84 7.76 26.79
C GLY A 65 -13.98 6.73 25.65
N VAL A 66 -13.38 7.05 24.50
CA VAL A 66 -13.46 6.19 23.30
C VAL A 66 -12.59 4.95 23.48
N GLN A 67 -13.17 3.79 23.24
CA GLN A 67 -12.49 2.50 23.25
C GLN A 67 -12.52 1.93 21.83
N VAL A 68 -11.40 1.40 21.35
CA VAL A 68 -11.25 0.77 20.04
C VAL A 68 -10.89 -0.70 20.17
N CYS A 69 -11.32 -1.51 19.23
CA CYS A 69 -10.93 -2.92 19.14
C CYS A 69 -9.85 -3.09 18.07
N LEU A 70 -8.71 -3.63 18.48
CA LEU A 70 -7.59 -3.97 17.62
C LEU A 70 -7.31 -5.48 17.71
N LEU A 71 -6.65 -6.00 16.69
CA LEU A 71 -6.13 -7.36 16.66
C LEU A 71 -4.62 -7.32 16.84
N GLN A 72 -4.06 -8.27 17.58
CA GLN A 72 -2.63 -8.50 17.61
C GLN A 72 -2.30 -9.63 16.63
N VAL A 73 -1.55 -9.33 15.57
CA VAL A 73 -1.32 -10.28 14.46
C VAL A 73 0.16 -10.33 14.05
N LEU A 74 0.61 -11.52 13.66
CA LEU A 74 1.93 -11.72 13.08
C LEU A 74 1.96 -11.20 11.64
N ARG A 75 2.94 -10.36 11.31
CA ARG A 75 3.23 -9.90 9.94
C ARG A 75 4.59 -10.44 9.47
N PRO A 76 4.60 -11.53 8.67
CA PRO A 76 5.85 -12.13 8.19
C PRO A 76 6.78 -11.16 7.46
N GLY A 77 6.24 -10.20 6.71
CA GLY A 77 7.05 -9.19 6.02
C GLY A 77 7.86 -8.31 6.97
N VAL A 78 7.33 -8.02 8.17
CA VAL A 78 8.05 -7.28 9.21
C VAL A 78 9.09 -8.17 9.87
N ALA A 79 8.73 -9.43 10.18
CA ALA A 79 9.68 -10.41 10.71
C ALA A 79 10.91 -10.58 9.79
N LEU A 80 10.67 -10.64 8.48
CA LEU A 80 11.71 -10.87 7.48
C LEU A 80 12.46 -9.59 7.08
N ARG A 81 11.97 -8.40 7.46
CA ARG A 81 12.63 -7.11 7.19
C ARG A 81 14.03 -7.02 7.78
N ALA A 82 14.30 -7.73 8.88
CA ALA A 82 15.64 -7.82 9.46
C ALA A 82 16.71 -8.31 8.47
N ARG A 83 16.33 -9.00 7.39
CA ARG A 83 17.25 -9.45 6.32
C ARG A 83 17.68 -8.36 5.34
N LEU A 84 17.06 -7.17 5.39
CA LEU A 84 17.26 -6.09 4.42
C LEU A 84 18.25 -5.01 4.87
N ASP A 85 18.97 -5.24 5.97
CA ASP A 85 19.94 -4.30 6.58
C ASP A 85 19.38 -2.85 6.69
N PRO A 86 18.31 -2.64 7.48
CA PRO A 86 17.67 -1.34 7.56
C PRO A 86 18.60 -0.30 8.21
N PRO A 87 18.55 0.98 7.79
CA PRO A 87 19.40 2.04 8.33
C PRO A 87 19.16 2.30 9.83
N VAL A 88 18.03 1.84 10.37
CA VAL A 88 17.73 1.80 11.80
C VAL A 88 17.30 0.38 12.15
N VAL A 89 18.03 -0.23 13.09
CA VAL A 89 17.70 -1.55 13.62
C VAL A 89 16.63 -1.39 14.70
N ASP A 90 15.50 -2.05 14.49
CA ASP A 90 14.36 -2.07 15.43
C ASP A 90 14.43 -3.29 16.35
N ASP A 91 15.11 -3.21 17.49
CA ASP A 91 15.37 -4.35 18.39
C ASP A 91 14.24 -4.66 19.39
N GLY A 92 13.02 -4.15 19.16
CA GLY A 92 11.88 -4.36 20.06
C GLY A 92 11.42 -5.83 20.19
N PRO A 93 10.96 -6.26 21.39
CA PRO A 93 10.58 -7.66 21.67
C PRO A 93 9.35 -8.16 20.90
N ASP A 94 8.47 -7.26 20.43
CA ASP A 94 7.23 -7.59 19.70
C ASP A 94 7.38 -7.50 18.16
N ARG A 95 8.61 -7.56 17.64
CA ARG A 95 8.99 -7.11 16.29
C ARG A 95 8.07 -7.53 15.12
N PRO A 96 7.45 -8.74 15.08
CA PRO A 96 6.52 -9.05 14.00
C PRO A 96 5.04 -9.06 14.42
N MET A 97 4.75 -8.85 15.71
CA MET A 97 3.38 -8.81 16.25
C MET A 97 2.89 -7.36 16.28
N LEU A 98 1.97 -7.03 15.39
CA LEU A 98 1.42 -5.67 15.29
C LEU A 98 0.00 -5.61 15.86
N TRP A 99 -0.30 -4.51 16.52
CA TRP A 99 -1.67 -4.12 16.83
C TRP A 99 -2.27 -3.39 15.63
N GLU A 100 -3.29 -3.97 15.03
CA GLU A 100 -3.87 -3.49 13.78
C GLU A 100 -5.40 -3.48 13.83
N ALA A 101 -6.00 -2.64 12.99
CA ALA A 101 -7.43 -2.72 12.71
C ALA A 101 -7.73 -4.04 11.97
N PRO A 102 -8.86 -4.72 12.27
CA PRO A 102 -9.38 -5.76 11.40
C PRO A 102 -9.44 -5.27 9.95
N ALA A 103 -8.84 -6.03 9.03
CA ALA A 103 -8.78 -5.64 7.63
C ALA A 103 -8.90 -6.85 6.70
N GLY A 104 -9.46 -6.62 5.51
CA GLY A 104 -9.68 -7.61 4.47
C GLY A 104 -9.55 -7.02 3.07
N ILE A 105 -9.40 -7.90 2.08
CA ILE A 105 -9.41 -7.53 0.67
C ILE A 105 -10.87 -7.62 0.20
N PRO A 106 -11.46 -6.56 -0.39
CA PRO A 106 -12.78 -6.65 -0.98
C PRO A 106 -12.84 -7.70 -2.08
N GLU A 107 -13.95 -8.42 -2.14
CA GLU A 107 -14.23 -9.37 -3.22
C GLU A 107 -14.42 -8.63 -4.56
N ALA A 108 -14.24 -9.34 -5.67
CA ALA A 108 -14.22 -8.71 -7.00
C ALA A 108 -15.54 -7.99 -7.38
N ASP A 109 -16.65 -8.38 -6.76
CA ASP A 109 -17.99 -7.81 -6.93
C ASP A 109 -18.31 -6.70 -5.89
N GLU A 110 -17.48 -6.52 -4.86
CA GLU A 110 -17.64 -5.48 -3.84
C GLU A 110 -17.14 -4.12 -4.34
N ARG A 111 -17.98 -3.45 -5.13
CA ARG A 111 -17.63 -2.17 -5.77
C ARG A 111 -18.40 -0.98 -5.19
N GLY A 112 -17.67 0.13 -5.04
CA GLY A 112 -18.21 1.38 -4.48
C GLY A 112 -18.55 1.27 -2.99
N GLU A 113 -19.04 2.36 -2.40
CA GLU A 113 -19.33 2.40 -0.96
C GLU A 113 -20.29 1.31 -0.49
N ALA A 114 -21.28 0.94 -1.33
CA ALA A 114 -22.24 -0.10 -0.98
C ALA A 114 -21.59 -1.49 -0.90
N GLY A 115 -20.65 -1.80 -1.80
CA GLY A 115 -19.89 -3.05 -1.76
C GLY A 115 -19.01 -3.16 -0.52
N LEU A 116 -18.37 -2.05 -0.11
CA LEU A 116 -17.46 -2.02 1.04
C LEU A 116 -18.16 -2.03 2.42
N ARG A 117 -19.49 -1.90 2.47
CA ARG A 117 -20.28 -1.93 3.71
C ARG A 117 -20.91 -3.29 4.01
N ARG A 118 -20.85 -4.25 3.07
CA ARG A 118 -21.32 -5.63 3.29
C ARG A 118 -20.37 -6.38 4.21
#